data_AF-A0A370VIH8-F1
#
_entry.id   AF-A0A370VIH8-F1
#
_cell.length_a   1.000
_cell.length_b   1.000
_cell.length_c   1.000
_cell.angle_alpha   90.00
_cell.angle_beta   90.00
_cell.angle_gamma   90.00
#
_symmetry.space_group_name_H-M   'P 1'
#
loop_
_entity.id
_entity.type
_entity.pdbx_description
1 polymer ?
#
loop_
_entity_poly.entity_id
_entity_poly.type
_entity_poly.pdbx_seq_one_letter_code
_entity_poly.pdbx_strand_id
1 'polypeptide(L)'
;MIRDGDVFVVRLAPRQVSAMYEALSHLAEQDYGDTELTLLVGSGREAVDALVGRLAGRRTESCDLRLTIEELHMVHSALTASPTLFLERGGLFAEEPFNVRLGFYRENFDALASAVVRAVAEA
;
A
#
# COMPACT_ATOMS: atom_id res chain seq x y z
N MET A 1 8.81 14.48 -1.01
CA MET A 1 8.60 14.04 0.39
C MET A 1 9.47 14.94 1.25
N ILE A 2 9.05 15.25 2.47
CA ILE A 2 9.85 16.05 3.42
C ILE A 2 9.89 15.26 4.73
N ARG A 3 11.08 15.12 5.32
CA ARG A 3 11.23 14.54 6.65
C ARG A 3 11.00 15.60 7.73
N ASP A 4 10.13 15.30 8.68
CA ASP A 4 9.76 16.14 9.82
C ASP A 4 9.87 15.30 11.11
N GLY A 5 11.08 15.27 11.69
CA GLY A 5 11.41 14.38 12.79
C GLY A 5 11.32 12.91 12.38
N ASP A 6 10.43 12.17 13.06
CA ASP A 6 10.18 10.74 12.83
C ASP A 6 9.08 10.45 11.81
N VAL A 7 8.51 11.51 11.20
CA VAL A 7 7.47 11.36 10.18
C VAL A 7 7.88 11.95 8.84
N PHE A 8 7.27 11.43 7.78
CA PHE A 8 7.43 11.88 6.41
C PHE A 8 6.14 12.53 5.93
N VAL A 9 6.24 13.75 5.44
CA VAL A 9 5.13 14.45 4.78
C VAL A 9 5.19 14.13 3.29
N VAL A 10 4.15 13.45 2.81
CA VAL A 10 4.03 12.98 1.42
C VAL A 10 2.85 13.65 0.75
N ARG A 11 3.11 14.38 -0.34
CA ARG A 11 2.09 14.91 -1.25
C ARG A 11 1.65 13.79 -2.20
N LEU A 12 0.41 13.33 -2.08
CA LEU A 12 -0.12 12.22 -2.89
C LEU A 12 -1.26 12.68 -3.77
N ALA A 13 -1.27 12.22 -5.02
CA ALA A 13 -2.41 12.34 -5.91
C ALA A 13 -3.54 11.38 -5.48
N PRO A 14 -4.81 11.68 -5.78
CA PRO A 14 -5.94 10.80 -5.44
C PRO A 14 -5.75 9.33 -5.81
N ARG A 15 -5.19 9.07 -7.00
CA ARG A 15 -4.94 7.70 -7.47
C ARG A 15 -3.87 6.97 -6.65
N GLN A 16 -2.89 7.68 -6.10
CA GLN A 16 -1.86 7.08 -5.27
C GLN A 16 -2.44 6.70 -3.90
N VAL A 17 -3.22 7.60 -3.28
CA VAL A 17 -3.93 7.29 -2.03
C VAL A 17 -4.86 6.08 -2.22
N SER A 18 -5.59 6.04 -3.33
CA SER A 18 -6.45 4.92 -3.67
C SER A 18 -5.66 3.62 -3.88
N ALA A 19 -4.51 3.65 -4.57
CA ALA A 19 -3.69 2.44 -4.72
C ALA A 19 -3.15 1.92 -3.38
N MET A 20 -2.70 2.82 -2.49
CA MET A 20 -2.27 2.45 -1.14
C MET A 20 -3.41 1.85 -0.32
N TYR A 21 -4.60 2.48 -0.39
CA TYR A 21 -5.80 1.98 0.26
C TYR A 21 -6.18 0.59 -0.24
N GLU A 22 -6.34 0.41 -1.56
CA GLU A 22 -6.78 -0.86 -2.15
C GLU A 22 -5.78 -2.00 -1.87
N ALA A 23 -4.47 -1.71 -1.88
CA ALA A 23 -3.46 -2.70 -1.54
C ALA A 23 -3.57 -3.17 -0.07
N LEU A 24 -3.65 -2.22 0.87
CA LEU A 24 -3.73 -2.53 2.30
C LEU A 24 -5.07 -3.15 2.67
N SER A 25 -6.18 -2.61 2.16
CA SER A 25 -7.52 -3.13 2.42
C SER A 25 -7.66 -4.55 1.88
N HIS A 26 -7.12 -4.83 0.69
CA HIS A 26 -7.21 -6.17 0.12
C HIS A 26 -6.47 -7.23 0.95
N LEU A 27 -5.29 -6.89 1.49
CA LEU A 27 -4.58 -7.75 2.43
C LEU A 27 -5.32 -7.88 3.77
N ALA A 28 -5.91 -6.78 4.26
CA ALA A 28 -6.66 -6.78 5.51
C ALA A 28 -7.96 -7.61 5.41
N GLU A 29 -8.61 -7.64 4.26
CA GLU A 29 -9.81 -8.46 4.03
C GLU A 29 -9.52 -9.97 3.97
N GLN A 30 -8.26 -10.37 3.80
CA GLN A 30 -7.90 -11.78 3.91
C GLN A 30 -7.96 -12.23 5.37
N ASP A 31 -8.24 -13.52 5.56
CA ASP A 31 -8.32 -14.18 6.87
C ASP A 31 -6.92 -14.44 7.48
N TYR A 32 -6.05 -13.44 7.40
CA TYR A 32 -4.72 -13.45 8.01
C TYR A 32 -4.80 -13.13 9.51
N GLY A 33 -4.11 -13.91 10.34
CA GLY A 33 -3.87 -13.54 11.73
C GLY A 33 -2.83 -12.42 11.84
N ASP A 34 -2.60 -11.97 13.07
CA ASP A 34 -1.59 -10.93 13.35
C ASP A 34 -0.18 -11.36 12.95
N THR A 35 0.13 -12.67 13.03
CA THR A 35 1.45 -13.18 12.67
C THR A 35 1.66 -13.11 11.17
N GLU A 36 0.67 -13.54 10.37
CA GLU A 36 0.73 -13.46 8.92
C GLU A 36 0.79 -12.00 8.43
N LEU A 37 0.00 -11.11 9.01
CA LEU A 37 0.09 -9.68 8.69
C LEU A 37 1.43 -9.07 9.06
N THR A 38 1.99 -9.44 10.22
CA THR A 38 3.32 -8.96 10.62
C THR A 38 4.38 -9.41 9.63
N LEU A 39 4.29 -10.63 9.10
CA LEU A 39 5.20 -11.11 8.06
C LEU A 39 5.00 -10.39 6.72
N LEU A 40 3.75 -10.10 6.34
CA LEU A 40 3.43 -9.48 5.05
C LEU A 40 3.75 -7.99 5.00
N VAL A 41 3.43 -7.25 6.05
CA VAL A 41 3.49 -5.78 6.04
C VAL A 41 4.23 -5.17 7.23
N GLY A 42 4.83 -6.00 8.10
CA GLY A 42 5.61 -5.53 9.25
C GLY A 42 4.77 -5.06 10.44
N SER A 43 3.46 -5.31 10.44
CA SER A 43 2.55 -4.87 11.51
C SER A 43 1.33 -5.78 11.65
N GLY A 44 0.75 -5.79 12.85
CA GLY A 44 -0.48 -6.54 13.15
C GLY A 44 -1.76 -5.82 12.70
N ARG A 45 -2.90 -6.49 12.93
CA ARG A 45 -4.24 -6.09 12.48
C ARG A 45 -4.61 -4.65 12.85
N GLU A 46 -4.45 -4.29 14.12
CA GLU A 46 -4.87 -2.98 14.64
C GLU A 46 -4.18 -1.81 13.89
N ALA A 47 -2.87 -1.92 13.66
CA ALA A 47 -2.10 -0.91 12.96
C ALA A 47 -2.46 -0.83 11.47
N VAL A 48 -2.71 -1.99 10.84
CA VAL A 48 -3.18 -2.06 9.44
C VAL A 48 -4.54 -1.38 9.32
N ASP A 49 -5.50 -1.73 10.18
CA ASP A 49 -6.86 -1.17 10.14
C ASP A 49 -6.85 0.34 10.41
N ALA A 50 -5.99 0.82 11.31
CA ALA A 50 -5.81 2.24 11.57
C ALA A 50 -5.30 2.98 10.32
N LEU A 51 -4.31 2.43 9.62
CA LEU A 51 -3.78 3.05 8.39
C LEU A 51 -4.81 2.99 7.25
N VAL A 52 -5.51 1.87 7.07
CA VAL A 52 -6.61 1.73 6.10
C VAL A 52 -7.68 2.78 6.37
N GLY A 53 -8.09 2.98 7.63
CA GLY A 53 -9.07 3.99 8.01
C GLY A 53 -8.62 5.42 7.69
N ARG A 54 -7.33 5.72 7.78
CA ARG A 54 -6.76 7.03 7.42
C ARG A 54 -6.69 7.26 5.90
N LEU A 55 -6.43 6.21 5.14
CA LEU A 55 -6.40 6.24 3.67
C LEU A 55 -7.79 6.21 3.06
N ALA A 56 -8.78 5.72 3.80
CA ALA A 56 -10.16 5.62 3.36
C ALA A 56 -10.78 6.97 2.99
N GLY A 57 -11.80 6.90 2.13
CA GLY A 57 -12.58 8.04 1.68
C GLY A 57 -12.13 8.57 0.32
N ARG A 58 -13.10 9.14 -0.40
CA ARG A 58 -12.87 9.66 -1.75
C ARG A 58 -12.08 10.96 -1.68
N ARG A 59 -10.84 10.95 -2.16
CA ARG A 59 -10.05 12.16 -2.40
C ARG A 59 -10.27 12.62 -3.84
N THR A 60 -10.60 13.89 -4.03
CA THR A 60 -10.74 14.50 -5.37
C THR A 60 -9.54 15.35 -5.77
N GLU A 61 -8.73 15.74 -4.77
CA GLU A 61 -7.56 16.58 -4.92
C GLU A 61 -6.36 15.91 -4.24
N SER A 62 -5.15 16.34 -4.61
CA SER A 62 -3.95 15.88 -3.93
C SER A 62 -3.97 16.31 -2.46
N CYS A 63 -3.50 15.45 -1.57
CA CYS A 63 -3.44 15.71 -0.14
C CYS A 63 -2.06 15.41 0.43
N ASP A 64 -1.80 15.96 1.62
CA ASP A 64 -0.58 15.70 2.37
C ASP A 64 -0.91 14.66 3.44
N LEU A 65 -0.14 13.58 3.46
CA LEU A 65 -0.21 12.58 4.52
C LEU A 65 1.09 12.59 5.31
N ARG A 66 0.97 12.48 6.63
CA ARG A 66 2.08 12.28 7.56
C ARG A 66 2.19 10.79 7.84
N LEU A 67 3.27 10.15 7.40
CA LEU A 67 3.47 8.71 7.56
C LEU A 67 4.75 8.46 8.34
N THR A 68 4.73 7.51 9.28
CA THR A 68 5.98 7.03 9.90
C THR A 68 6.75 6.13 8.94
N ILE A 69 7.99 5.77 9.30
CA ILE A 69 8.75 4.79 8.50
C ILE A 69 8.07 3.42 8.48
N GLU A 70 7.44 3.02 9.58
CA GLU A 70 6.67 1.77 9.69
C GLU A 70 5.45 1.81 8.77
N GLU A 71 4.73 2.93 8.70
CA GLU A 71 3.57 3.07 7.81
C GLU A 71 4.00 3.09 6.33
N LEU A 72 5.13 3.71 6.01
CA LEU A 72 5.71 3.66 4.67
C LEU A 72 6.16 2.24 4.29
N HIS A 73 6.75 1.49 5.22
CA HIS A 73 7.04 0.08 5.03
C HIS A 73 5.75 -0.68 4.77
N MET A 74 4.71 -0.48 5.58
CA MET A 74 3.44 -1.19 5.47
C MET A 74 2.81 -0.99 4.09
N VAL A 75 2.78 0.26 3.60
CA VAL A 75 2.32 0.60 2.25
C VAL A 75 3.19 -0.06 1.17
N HIS A 76 4.52 0.07 1.27
CA HIS A 76 5.43 -0.52 0.29
C HIS A 76 5.25 -2.04 0.20
N SER A 77 5.20 -2.71 1.34
CA SER A 77 5.02 -4.16 1.43
C SER A 77 3.64 -4.58 0.94
N ALA A 78 2.59 -3.80 1.22
CA ALA A 78 1.26 -4.08 0.68
C ALA A 78 1.20 -3.96 -0.86
N LEU A 79 1.83 -2.93 -1.44
CA LEU A 79 1.91 -2.74 -2.88
C LEU A 79 2.66 -3.88 -3.59
N THR A 80 3.66 -4.48 -2.93
CA THR A 80 4.45 -5.59 -3.51
C THR A 80 3.87 -6.97 -3.19
N ALA A 81 3.17 -7.14 -2.07
CA ALA A 81 2.55 -8.40 -1.67
C ALA A 81 1.19 -8.63 -2.33
N SER A 82 0.34 -7.60 -2.49
CA SER A 82 -1.01 -7.76 -3.05
C SER A 82 -1.02 -8.45 -4.43
N PRO A 83 -0.13 -8.12 -5.39
CA PRO A 83 -0.07 -8.81 -6.67
C PRO A 83 0.20 -10.32 -6.57
N THR A 84 0.86 -10.78 -5.51
CA THR A 84 1.18 -12.20 -5.33
C THR A 84 -0.05 -13.07 -5.09
N LEU A 85 -1.16 -12.48 -4.63
CA LEU A 85 -2.44 -13.16 -4.43
C LEU A 85 -3.17 -13.46 -5.75
N PHE A 86 -2.68 -12.91 -6.86
CA PHE A 86 -3.24 -13.09 -8.21
C PHE A 86 -2.34 -13.99 -9.07
N LEU A 87 -1.47 -14.77 -8.44
CA LEU A 87 -0.68 -15.78 -9.14
C LEU A 87 -1.48 -17.08 -9.26
N GLU A 88 -1.61 -17.58 -10.49
CA GLU A 88 -2.26 -18.86 -10.77
C GLU A 88 -1.30 -20.04 -10.52
N ARG A 89 -1.86 -21.25 -10.55
CA ARG A 89 -1.05 -22.48 -10.54
C ARG A 89 -0.11 -22.47 -11.75
N GLY A 90 1.19 -22.36 -11.48
CA GLY A 90 2.22 -22.19 -12.52
C GLY A 90 2.95 -20.85 -12.46
N GLY A 91 2.57 -19.93 -11.56
CA GLY A 91 3.27 -18.67 -11.32
C GLY A 91 2.94 -17.58 -12.34
N LEU A 92 1.95 -17.78 -13.20
CA LEU A 92 1.45 -16.76 -14.11
C LEU A 92 0.59 -15.76 -13.35
N PHE A 93 0.75 -14.47 -13.67
CA PHE A 93 -0.02 -13.40 -13.07
C PHE A 93 -1.33 -13.18 -13.81
N ALA A 94 -2.45 -13.26 -13.09
CA ALA A 94 -3.78 -13.01 -13.62
C ALA A 94 -4.10 -11.51 -13.60
N GLU A 95 -3.75 -10.82 -14.68
CA GLU A 95 -3.86 -9.36 -14.78
C GLU A 95 -5.31 -8.85 -14.72
N GLU A 96 -6.24 -9.51 -15.42
CA GLU A 96 -7.65 -9.10 -15.43
C GLU A 96 -8.30 -9.21 -14.03
N PRO A 97 -8.19 -10.33 -13.29
CA PRO A 97 -8.65 -10.39 -11.90
C PRO A 97 -8.04 -9.33 -10.99
N PHE A 98 -6.74 -9.06 -11.12
CA PHE A 98 -6.07 -8.00 -10.35
C PHE A 98 -6.67 -6.62 -10.67
N ASN A 99 -6.83 -6.31 -11.95
CA ASN A 99 -7.37 -5.04 -12.39
C ASN A 99 -8.84 -4.85 -11.98
N VAL A 100 -9.65 -5.90 -12.11
CA VAL A 100 -11.05 -5.87 -11.69
C VAL A 100 -11.17 -5.71 -10.18
N ARG A 101 -10.33 -6.41 -9.39
CA ARG A 101 -10.42 -6.37 -7.93
C ARG A 101 -9.90 -5.07 -7.33
N LEU A 102 -8.76 -4.56 -7.81
CA LEU A 102 -8.04 -3.44 -7.20
C LEU A 102 -8.17 -2.14 -8.00
N GLY A 103 -8.63 -2.18 -9.26
CA GLY A 103 -8.82 -0.99 -10.10
C GLY A 103 -7.54 -0.41 -10.69
N PHE A 104 -6.43 -1.16 -10.64
CA PHE A 104 -5.12 -0.74 -11.14
C PHE A 104 -4.46 -1.84 -11.98
N TYR A 105 -3.55 -1.46 -12.86
CA TYR A 105 -2.57 -2.40 -13.43
C TYR A 105 -1.40 -2.59 -12.46
N ARG A 106 -0.74 -3.75 -12.51
CA ARG A 106 0.38 -4.10 -11.63
C ARG A 106 1.50 -3.06 -11.66
N GLU A 107 1.77 -2.51 -12.83
CA GLU A 107 2.80 -1.49 -13.06
C GLU A 107 2.55 -0.24 -12.22
N ASN A 108 1.29 0.09 -11.90
CA ASN A 108 0.98 1.22 -11.02
C ASN A 108 1.45 0.94 -9.59
N PHE A 109 1.32 -0.30 -9.12
CA PHE A 109 1.77 -0.71 -7.79
C PHE A 109 3.29 -0.74 -7.74
N ASP A 110 3.93 -1.36 -8.74
CA ASP A 110 5.39 -1.43 -8.84
C ASP A 110 6.02 -0.02 -8.91
N ALA A 111 5.44 0.87 -9.73
CA ALA A 111 5.89 2.26 -9.85
C ALA A 111 5.71 3.04 -8.54
N LEU A 112 4.59 2.86 -7.84
CA LEU A 112 4.34 3.56 -6.57
C LEU A 112 5.25 3.03 -5.45
N ALA A 113 5.44 1.71 -5.35
CA ALA A 113 6.35 1.10 -4.38
C ALA A 113 7.79 1.60 -4.59
N SER A 114 8.26 1.62 -5.84
CA SER A 114 9.56 2.17 -6.20
C SER A 114 9.68 3.67 -5.86
N ALA A 115 8.63 4.45 -6.14
CA ALA A 115 8.60 5.88 -5.83
C ALA A 115 8.65 6.15 -4.31
N VAL A 116 8.03 5.30 -3.47
CA VAL A 116 8.10 5.42 -2.00
C VAL A 116 9.55 5.28 -1.51
N VAL A 117 10.25 4.23 -1.94
CA VAL A 117 11.64 3.98 -1.52
C VAL A 117 12.56 5.12 -1.96
N ARG A 118 12.42 5.56 -3.21
CA ARG A 118 13.19 6.68 -3.74
C ARG A 118 12.92 7.98 -2.98
N ALA A 119 11.66 8.27 -2.70
CA ALA A 119 11.28 9.48 -1.99
C ALA A 119 11.83 9.52 -0.55
N VAL A 120 11.93 8.37 0.12
CA VAL A 120 12.57 8.26 1.45
C VAL A 120 14.07 8.47 1.37
N ALA A 121 14.74 7.92 0.34
CA ALA A 121 16.18 8.07 0.16
C ALA A 121 16.60 9.52 -0.18
N GLU A 122 15.70 10.30 -0.78
CA GLU A 122 15.92 11.69 -1.20
C GLU A 122 15.47 12.73 -0.15
N ALA A 123 14.82 12.31 0.96
CA ALA A 123 14.20 13.18 1.98
C ALA A 123 15.08 13.41 3.23
#